data_AF-A0A535X3W7-F1
#
_entry.id   AF-A0A535X3W7-F1
#
_cell.length_a   1.000
_cell.length_b   1.000
_cell.length_c   1.000
_cell.angle_alpha   90.00
_cell.angle_beta   90.00
_cell.angle_gamma   90.00
#
_symmetry.space_group_name_H-M   'P 1'
#
loop_
_entity.id
_entity.type
_entity.pdbx_description
1 polymer ?
#
loop_
_entity_poly.entity_id
_entity_poly.type
_entity_poly.pdbx_seq_one_letter_code
_entity_poly.pdbx_strand_id
1 'polypeptide(L)'
;MRRPSQGVRRAARRRPRLGGTSQGLRRSGARRERQRIRTQPRALLQAIEGVTLVEIADPERCCGSAGVYNLMHPEISRTLQRSKVEAILDVRPDVVVSANPGCMLQIAAGLRDAGSNVRVVHLARFLDDPEAALR
;
A
#
# COMPACT_ATOMS: atom_id res chain seq x y z
N MET A 1 21.27 -6.00 5.44
CA MET A 1 20.03 -6.77 5.75
C MET A 1 18.82 -5.87 5.57
N ARG A 2 17.67 -6.37 5.10
CA ARG A 2 16.50 -5.57 4.67
C ARG A 2 15.19 -6.14 5.23
N ARG A 3 14.23 -5.29 5.65
CA ARG A 3 12.78 -5.57 5.78
C ARG A 3 11.97 -4.28 5.42
N PRO A 4 10.74 -4.35 4.84
CA PRO A 4 10.14 -3.29 3.96
C PRO A 4 8.75 -2.74 4.42
N SER A 5 7.94 -2.03 3.59
CA SER A 5 6.45 -1.82 3.75
C SER A 5 5.72 -1.20 2.52
N GLN A 6 4.46 -1.41 2.08
CA GLN A 6 3.30 -2.27 2.47
C GLN A 6 2.30 -2.61 1.31
N GLY A 7 1.61 -3.76 1.34
CA GLY A 7 0.48 -4.22 0.50
C GLY A 7 -0.22 -5.50 1.04
N VAL A 8 -1.41 -5.91 0.57
CA VAL A 8 -2.17 -7.07 1.15
C VAL A 8 -2.07 -8.34 0.30
N ARG A 9 -1.93 -9.51 0.95
CA ARG A 9 -2.20 -10.84 0.37
C ARG A 9 -3.10 -11.69 1.27
N ARG A 10 -3.90 -12.56 0.68
CA ARG A 10 -4.64 -13.62 1.40
C ARG A 10 -3.71 -14.79 1.72
N ALA A 11 -3.76 -15.30 2.94
CA ALA A 11 -3.02 -16.50 3.31
C ALA A 11 -3.57 -17.74 2.55
N ALA A 12 -2.76 -18.32 1.66
CA ALA A 12 -3.08 -19.61 1.05
C ALA A 12 -3.10 -20.70 2.13
N ARG A 13 -4.18 -21.51 2.18
CA ARG A 13 -4.39 -22.52 3.23
C ARG A 13 -3.27 -23.57 3.26
N ARG A 14 -2.24 -23.36 4.09
CA ARG A 14 -1.16 -24.33 4.39
C ARG A 14 -0.86 -24.34 5.89
N ARG A 15 -0.47 -25.52 6.39
CA ARG A 15 -0.25 -25.81 7.82
C ARG A 15 0.96 -25.03 8.38
N PRO A 16 0.98 -24.70 9.68
CA PRO A 16 1.98 -23.83 10.28
C PRO A 16 3.39 -24.45 10.31
N ARG A 17 4.40 -23.60 10.23
CA ARG A 17 5.77 -23.85 10.71
C ARG A 17 6.27 -22.62 11.46
N LEU A 18 6.89 -22.83 12.62
CA LEU A 18 7.37 -21.79 13.53
C LEU A 18 8.79 -21.32 13.16
N GLY A 19 9.14 -20.10 13.55
CA GLY A 19 10.52 -19.60 13.60
C GLY A 19 10.79 -18.33 12.77
N GLY A 20 11.53 -17.37 13.34
CA GLY A 20 12.01 -16.18 12.62
C GLY A 20 11.95 -14.88 13.43
N THR A 21 12.94 -14.66 14.29
CA THR A 21 13.09 -13.49 15.17
C THR A 21 12.85 -12.12 14.50
N SER A 22 12.32 -11.18 15.30
CA SER A 22 12.00 -9.81 14.95
C SER A 22 13.03 -8.82 15.53
N GLN A 23 13.69 -8.03 14.68
CA GLN A 23 14.45 -6.82 15.05
C GLN A 23 14.87 -6.04 13.80
N GLY A 24 15.22 -4.76 13.97
CA GLY A 24 15.93 -3.96 12.95
C GLY A 24 15.23 -2.71 12.41
N LEU A 25 14.86 -1.76 13.28
CA LEU A 25 14.45 -0.41 12.85
C LEU A 25 15.67 0.53 12.76
N ARG A 26 15.92 1.13 11.59
CA ARG A 26 16.73 2.35 11.46
C ARG A 26 15.91 3.41 10.72
N ARG A 27 15.96 4.66 11.20
CA ARG A 27 15.20 5.79 10.66
C ARG A 27 15.91 6.40 9.44
N SER A 28 15.14 6.69 8.40
CA SER A 28 15.50 7.63 7.32
C SER A 28 14.46 8.76 7.27
N GLY A 29 14.89 9.97 6.88
CA GLY A 29 14.03 11.15 6.85
C GLY A 29 13.01 11.13 5.71
N ALA A 30 11.78 10.66 5.99
CA ALA A 30 10.73 10.56 4.98
C ALA A 30 9.90 11.85 4.81
N ARG A 31 9.44 12.08 3.57
CA ARG A 31 8.31 12.97 3.27
C ARG A 31 7.02 12.29 3.75
N ARG A 32 6.10 13.00 4.41
CA ARG A 32 5.02 12.38 5.20
C ARG A 32 3.64 12.89 4.82
N GLU A 33 2.64 12.01 4.84
CA GLU A 33 1.24 12.41 4.95
C GLU A 33 1.04 13.22 6.25
N ARG A 34 0.36 14.37 6.14
CA ARG A 34 0.33 15.43 7.16
C ARG A 34 -0.24 15.00 8.52
N GLN A 35 -1.10 13.97 8.54
CA GLN A 35 -1.78 13.44 9.72
C GLN A 35 -0.86 12.68 10.69
N ARG A 36 0.36 12.28 10.28
CA ARG A 36 1.34 11.49 11.07
C ARG A 36 0.88 10.10 11.58
N ILE A 37 -0.38 9.70 11.34
CA ILE A 37 -0.90 8.34 11.57
C ILE A 37 -0.07 7.33 10.76
N ARG A 38 0.41 6.25 11.39
CA ARG A 38 1.27 5.21 10.75
C ARG A 38 0.91 3.79 11.17
N THR A 39 0.81 3.56 12.48
CA THR A 39 0.72 2.23 13.10
C THR A 39 -0.73 1.77 13.26
N GLN A 40 -1.65 2.71 13.54
CA GLN A 40 -3.05 2.40 13.83
C GLN A 40 -3.76 1.69 12.67
N PRO A 41 -3.63 2.12 11.39
CA PRO A 41 -4.22 1.39 10.25
C PRO A 41 -3.59 0.01 10.06
N ARG A 42 -2.28 -0.14 10.35
CA ARG A 42 -1.57 -1.42 10.24
C ARG A 42 -2.07 -2.42 11.26
N ALA A 43 -2.22 -1.99 12.51
CA ALA A 43 -2.73 -2.82 13.60
C ALA A 43 -4.17 -3.28 13.33
N LEU A 44 -5.03 -2.39 12.81
CA LEU A 44 -6.40 -2.76 12.40
C LEU A 44 -6.40 -3.81 11.28
N LEU A 45 -5.57 -3.65 10.24
CA LEU A 45 -5.46 -4.62 9.15
C LEU A 45 -4.82 -5.95 9.60
N GLN A 46 -3.91 -5.93 10.57
CA GLN A 46 -3.28 -7.13 11.16
C GLN A 46 -4.19 -7.89 12.13
N ALA A 47 -5.28 -7.27 12.59
CA ALA A 47 -6.27 -7.93 13.45
C ALA A 47 -7.33 -8.72 12.65
N ILE A 48 -7.32 -8.66 11.32
CA ILE A 48 -8.28 -9.37 10.45
C ILE A 48 -7.71 -10.73 10.06
N GLU A 49 -8.43 -11.80 10.38
CA GLU A 49 -8.04 -13.18 10.05
C GLU A 49 -7.84 -13.37 8.54
N GLY A 50 -6.79 -14.12 8.17
CA GLY A 50 -6.40 -14.37 6.78
C GLY A 50 -5.74 -13.19 6.02
N VAL A 51 -5.67 -11.99 6.59
CA VAL A 51 -5.03 -10.81 5.97
C VAL A 51 -3.53 -10.79 6.28
N THR A 52 -2.69 -10.89 5.25
CA THR A 52 -1.23 -10.75 5.36
C THR A 52 -0.78 -9.40 4.81
N LEU A 53 -0.16 -8.57 5.65
CA LEU A 53 0.55 -7.37 5.19
C LEU A 53 1.92 -7.76 4.61
N VAL A 54 1.97 -7.88 3.29
CA VAL A 54 3.18 -7.85 2.45
C VAL A 54 3.76 -6.45 2.48
N GLU A 55 5.00 -6.26 2.03
CA GLU A 55 5.77 -5.06 2.33
C GLU A 55 6.56 -4.54 1.09
N ILE A 56 6.13 -3.42 0.47
CA ILE A 56 6.74 -2.78 -0.74
C ILE A 56 8.06 -2.01 -0.48
N ALA A 57 8.69 -1.54 -1.55
CA ALA A 57 9.79 -0.57 -1.50
C ALA A 57 9.28 0.87 -1.30
N ASP A 58 10.01 1.66 -0.49
CA ASP A 58 9.75 3.07 -0.17
C ASP A 58 8.25 3.39 0.15
N PRO A 59 7.72 2.91 1.29
CA PRO A 59 6.33 3.11 1.69
C PRO A 59 5.90 4.58 1.69
N GLU A 60 6.73 5.44 2.26
CA GLU A 60 6.39 6.84 2.53
C GLU A 60 6.59 7.76 1.29
N ARG A 61 7.12 7.24 0.16
CA ARG A 61 7.11 7.96 -1.14
C ARG A 61 5.69 8.36 -1.52
N CYS A 62 5.51 9.64 -1.84
CA CYS A 62 4.23 10.19 -2.32
C CYS A 62 3.77 9.50 -3.61
N CYS A 63 2.46 9.32 -3.77
CA CYS A 63 1.84 8.80 -4.99
C CYS A 63 1.85 9.78 -6.18
N GLY A 64 2.11 11.06 -5.94
CA GLY A 64 2.07 12.13 -6.95
C GLY A 64 0.79 12.97 -7.00
N SER A 65 -0.30 12.58 -6.32
CA SER A 65 -1.57 13.34 -6.32
C SER A 65 -1.44 14.72 -5.65
N ALA A 66 -1.28 14.74 -4.32
CA ALA A 66 -1.15 15.94 -3.48
C ALA A 66 -2.17 17.07 -3.79
N GLY A 67 -3.45 16.71 -4.01
CA GLY A 67 -4.52 17.68 -4.30
C GLY A 67 -4.46 18.11 -5.76
N VAL A 68 -4.36 19.42 -6.01
CA VAL A 68 -4.20 19.99 -7.38
C VAL A 68 -2.79 19.84 -7.95
N TYR A 69 -1.83 19.36 -7.16
CA TYR A 69 -0.42 19.26 -7.58
C TYR A 69 -0.23 18.39 -8.83
N ASN A 70 -1.04 17.34 -9.00
CA ASN A 70 -1.00 16.48 -10.19
C ASN A 70 -1.51 17.16 -11.47
N LEU A 71 -2.31 18.24 -11.36
CA LEU A 71 -2.73 19.08 -12.47
C LEU A 71 -1.68 20.16 -12.80
N MET A 72 -1.06 20.73 -11.77
CA MET A 72 -0.04 21.79 -11.93
C MET A 72 1.34 21.27 -12.35
N HIS A 73 1.67 20.02 -11.99
CA HIS A 73 2.97 19.40 -12.25
C HIS A 73 2.83 17.93 -12.71
N PRO A 74 2.17 17.67 -13.85
CA PRO A 74 1.79 16.32 -14.27
C PRO A 74 2.99 15.40 -14.54
N GLU A 75 4.15 15.90 -14.98
CA GLU A 75 5.37 15.11 -15.25
C GLU A 75 5.95 14.54 -13.96
N ILE A 76 6.09 15.39 -12.94
CA ILE A 76 6.57 15.01 -11.61
C ILE A 76 5.57 14.06 -10.96
N SER A 77 4.27 14.36 -11.11
CA SER A 77 3.19 13.53 -10.59
C SER A 77 3.20 12.11 -11.19
N ARG A 78 3.29 11.98 -12.51
CA ARG A 78 3.42 10.71 -13.24
C ARG A 78 4.70 9.96 -12.86
N THR A 79 5.80 10.67 -12.61
CA THR A 79 7.07 10.05 -12.20
C THR A 79 6.97 9.43 -10.80
N LEU A 80 6.37 10.14 -9.84
CA LEU A 80 6.10 9.63 -8.49
C LEU A 80 5.09 8.46 -8.51
N GLN A 81 4.04 8.58 -9.30
CA GLN A 81 3.01 7.56 -9.52
C GLN A 81 3.61 6.26 -10.06
N ARG A 82 4.38 6.34 -11.16
CA ARG A 82 4.99 5.17 -11.80
C ARG A 82 5.92 4.42 -10.83
N SER A 83 6.79 5.15 -10.14
CA SER A 83 7.69 4.59 -9.12
C SER A 83 6.94 3.96 -7.93
N LYS A 84 5.75 4.45 -7.58
CA LYS A 84 4.89 3.82 -6.56
C LYS A 84 4.21 2.56 -7.10
N VAL A 85 3.76 2.57 -8.36
CA VAL A 85 3.11 1.44 -9.03
C VAL A 85 4.09 0.29 -9.24
N GLU A 86 5.30 0.55 -9.74
CA GLU A 86 6.39 -0.43 -9.88
C GLU A 86 6.62 -1.18 -8.56
N ALA A 87 6.81 -0.45 -7.45
CA ALA A 87 7.02 -1.02 -6.13
C ALA A 87 5.81 -1.82 -5.59
N ILE A 88 4.59 -1.49 -6.02
CA ILE A 88 3.37 -2.27 -5.71
C ILE A 88 3.36 -3.57 -6.53
N LEU A 89 3.65 -3.49 -7.83
CA LEU A 89 3.64 -4.65 -8.72
C LEU A 89 4.73 -5.67 -8.36
N ASP A 90 5.90 -5.22 -7.89
CA ASP A 90 6.99 -6.09 -7.41
C ASP A 90 6.51 -7.11 -6.36
N VAL A 91 5.70 -6.70 -5.39
CA VAL A 91 5.23 -7.59 -4.32
C VAL A 91 3.95 -8.36 -4.67
N ARG A 92 3.29 -7.99 -5.79
CA ARG A 92 2.04 -8.55 -6.34
C ARG A 92 0.96 -8.77 -5.25
N PRO A 93 0.44 -7.70 -4.62
CA PRO A 93 -0.63 -7.81 -3.65
C PRO A 93 -1.96 -8.13 -4.35
N ASP A 94 -2.89 -8.73 -3.61
CA ASP A 94 -4.25 -8.97 -4.10
C ASP A 94 -5.06 -7.65 -4.11
N VAL A 95 -4.78 -6.76 -3.15
CA VAL A 95 -5.39 -5.43 -3.04
C VAL A 95 -4.45 -4.41 -2.37
N VAL A 96 -4.60 -3.14 -2.75
CA VAL A 96 -3.94 -1.98 -2.11
C VAL A 96 -4.98 -1.24 -1.27
N VAL A 97 -4.71 -1.06 0.02
CA VAL A 97 -5.60 -0.31 0.95
C VAL A 97 -5.03 1.08 1.21
N SER A 98 -5.85 2.12 1.16
CA SER A 98 -5.44 3.50 1.48
C SER A 98 -6.52 4.27 2.24
N ALA A 99 -6.12 5.21 3.10
CA ALA A 99 -7.01 6.14 3.81
C ALA A 99 -7.08 7.53 3.15
N ASN A 100 -6.60 7.66 1.90
CA ASN A 100 -6.54 8.93 1.18
C ASN A 100 -7.10 8.76 -0.25
N PRO A 101 -8.28 9.35 -0.57
CA PRO A 101 -8.90 9.23 -1.90
C PRO A 101 -8.02 9.73 -3.05
N GLY A 102 -7.22 10.78 -2.86
CA GLY A 102 -6.26 11.25 -3.86
C GLY A 102 -5.16 10.22 -4.14
N CYS A 103 -4.66 9.55 -3.11
CA CYS A 103 -3.76 8.41 -3.28
C CYS A 103 -4.46 7.24 -3.99
N MET A 104 -5.71 6.93 -3.65
CA MET A 104 -6.47 5.85 -4.30
C MET A 104 -6.61 6.09 -5.80
N LEU A 105 -7.11 7.25 -6.21
CA LEU A 105 -7.35 7.58 -7.62
C LEU A 105 -6.05 7.59 -8.43
N GLN A 106 -4.98 8.17 -7.89
CA GLN A 106 -3.67 8.25 -8.54
C GLN A 106 -3.01 6.87 -8.71
N ILE A 107 -3.05 6.03 -7.68
CA ILE A 107 -2.48 4.67 -7.74
C ILE A 107 -3.34 3.78 -8.66
N ALA A 108 -4.67 3.87 -8.58
CA ALA A 108 -5.57 3.11 -9.45
C ALA A 108 -5.44 3.50 -10.93
N ALA A 109 -5.19 4.78 -11.24
CA ALA A 109 -4.87 5.21 -12.60
C ALA A 109 -3.57 4.56 -13.10
N GLY A 110 -2.47 4.68 -12.35
CA GLY A 110 -1.18 4.13 -12.77
C GLY A 110 -1.15 2.60 -12.82
N LEU A 111 -1.96 1.90 -12.01
CA LEU A 111 -2.14 0.45 -12.11
C LEU A 111 -2.87 0.06 -13.40
N ARG A 112 -3.90 0.80 -13.83
CA ARG A 112 -4.56 0.59 -15.14
C ARG A 112 -3.61 0.88 -16.30
N ASP A 113 -2.84 1.97 -16.22
CA ASP A 113 -1.84 2.32 -17.23
C ASP A 113 -0.75 1.24 -17.37
N ALA A 114 -0.46 0.51 -16.28
CA ALA A 114 0.43 -0.65 -16.24
C ALA A 114 -0.25 -1.99 -16.55
N GLY A 115 -1.50 -2.00 -17.04
CA GLY A 115 -2.24 -3.22 -17.39
C GLY A 115 -2.60 -4.12 -16.20
N SER A 116 -2.60 -3.59 -14.98
CA SER A 116 -2.78 -4.36 -13.75
C SER A 116 -4.21 -4.36 -13.21
N ASN A 117 -4.71 -5.54 -12.87
CA ASN A 117 -6.00 -5.75 -12.22
C ASN A 117 -5.96 -5.61 -10.69
N VAL A 118 -4.82 -5.23 -10.10
CA VAL A 118 -4.70 -4.98 -8.65
C VAL A 118 -5.60 -3.80 -8.28
N ARG A 119 -6.56 -4.01 -7.38
CA ARG A 119 -7.54 -3.00 -6.99
C ARG A 119 -7.03 -2.12 -5.85
N VAL A 120 -7.56 -0.90 -5.77
CA VAL A 120 -7.23 0.08 -4.74
C VAL A 120 -8.50 0.48 -3.99
N VAL A 121 -8.57 0.18 -2.70
CA VAL A 121 -9.78 0.33 -1.87
C VAL A 121 -9.55 1.29 -0.70
N HIS A 122 -10.64 1.91 -0.24
CA HIS A 122 -10.57 2.77 0.94
C HIS A 122 -10.49 1.91 2.22
N LEU A 123 -9.68 2.33 3.18
CA LEU A 123 -9.52 1.64 4.46
C LEU A 123 -10.86 1.34 5.13
N ALA A 124 -11.77 2.31 5.20
CA ALA A 124 -13.07 2.11 5.83
C ALA A 124 -13.90 0.99 5.15
N ARG A 125 -13.89 0.90 3.81
CA ARG A 125 -14.62 -0.17 3.11
C ARG A 125 -13.94 -1.54 3.24
N PHE A 126 -12.61 -1.58 3.36
CA PHE A 126 -11.90 -2.84 3.66
C PHE A 126 -12.16 -3.34 5.08
N LEU A 127 -12.34 -2.44 6.06
CA LEU A 127 -12.70 -2.82 7.44
C LEU A 127 -14.18 -3.22 7.58
N ASP A 128 -15.06 -2.60 6.80
CA ASP A 128 -16.50 -2.86 6.72
C ASP A 128 -16.82 -4.21 6.04
N ASP A 129 -16.15 -4.52 4.92
CA ASP A 129 -16.33 -5.79 4.21
C ASP A 129 -15.02 -6.23 3.50
N PRO A 130 -14.14 -6.98 4.20
CA PRO A 130 -12.90 -7.48 3.61
C PRO A 130 -13.11 -8.42 2.42
N GLU A 131 -14.24 -9.14 2.34
CA GLU A 131 -14.49 -10.11 1.27
C GLU A 131 -14.94 -9.43 -0.02
N ALA A 132 -15.88 -8.47 0.01
CA ALA A 132 -16.24 -7.71 -1.18
C ALA A 132 -15.12 -6.73 -1.60
N ALA A 133 -14.23 -6.34 -0.69
CA ALA A 133 -12.99 -5.66 -1.06
C ALA A 133 -11.97 -6.57 -1.79
N LEU A 134 -12.20 -7.90 -1.82
CA LEU A 134 -11.38 -8.92 -2.48
C LEU A 134 -12.08 -9.67 -3.64
N ARG A 135 -13.41 -9.55 -3.80
CA ARG A 135 -14.18 -9.95 -5.00
C ARG A 135 -14.19 -8.84 -6.05
#